data_AF-A0A5N6LZN1-F1
#
_entry.id   AF-A0A5N6LZN1-F1
#
_cell.length_a   1.000
_cell.length_b   1.000
_cell.length_c   1.000
_cell.angle_alpha   90.00
_cell.angle_beta   90.00
_cell.angle_gamma   90.00
#
_symmetry.space_group_name_H-M   'P 1'
#
loop_
_entity.id
_entity.type
_entity.pdbx_description
1 polymer ?
#
loop_
_entity_poly.entity_id
_entity_poly.type
_entity_poly.pdbx_seq_one_letter_code
_entity_poly.pdbx_strand_id
1 'polypeptide(L)'
;MDWLSDNQAEIICHDKVGYTTILALITDKTEEEKKIEDIPVVCDYPDVFPEDLPRLQPPREVEFRIDLASGAAPIARAPYRLAPSEIQELSNQLQELLDKGFIRPSFSPWGAPVLFVKKKDGTFRMCIDYRELNKVTIKNRYPLPRIDDMFDQLQGSSYYSKIDLRSRYHQLRIQEEDIPT
;
A
#
# COMPACT_ATOMS: atom_id res chain seq x y z
N MET A 1 -8.00 25.68 -32.96
CA MET A 1 -7.85 24.22 -32.81
C MET A 1 -9.21 23.68 -32.43
N ASP A 2 -9.65 22.63 -33.10
CA ASP A 2 -11.01 22.10 -33.02
C ASP A 2 -11.04 20.97 -31.98
N TRP A 3 -11.95 21.04 -31.01
CA TRP A 3 -12.02 20.11 -29.87
C TRP A 3 -12.10 18.63 -30.32
N LEU A 4 -12.71 18.40 -31.48
CA LEU A 4 -12.82 17.08 -32.12
C LEU A 4 -11.46 16.52 -32.54
N SER A 5 -10.56 17.37 -33.04
CA SER A 5 -9.21 16.97 -33.44
C SER A 5 -8.29 16.71 -32.23
N ASP A 6 -8.48 17.45 -31.13
CA ASP A 6 -7.72 17.24 -29.90
C ASP A 6 -8.09 15.89 -29.24
N ASN A 7 -9.34 15.45 -29.36
CA ASN A 7 -9.88 14.23 -28.75
C ASN A 7 -10.09 13.05 -29.73
N GLN A 8 -9.60 13.13 -30.98
CA GLN A 8 -9.84 12.12 -32.03
C GLN A 8 -11.31 11.63 -32.08
N ALA A 9 -12.24 12.58 -32.10
CA ALA A 9 -13.66 12.28 -32.19
C ALA A 9 -14.13 12.42 -33.65
N GLU A 10 -14.75 11.38 -34.19
CA GLU A 10 -15.34 11.39 -35.53
C GLU A 10 -16.86 11.49 -35.44
N ILE A 11 -17.44 12.43 -36.19
CA ILE A 11 -18.90 12.60 -36.30
C ILE A 11 -19.33 11.98 -37.62
N ILE A 12 -20.04 10.85 -37.53
CA ILE A 12 -20.61 10.17 -38.70
C ILE A 12 -22.09 10.55 -38.80
N CYS A 13 -22.41 11.34 -39.84
CA CYS A 13 -23.78 11.70 -40.17
C CYS A 13 -24.35 10.74 -41.22
N HIS A 14 -25.51 10.15 -40.92
CA HIS A 14 -26.27 9.35 -41.88
C HIS A 14 -27.62 10.01 -42.14
N ASP A 15 -27.85 10.39 -43.39
CA ASP A 15 -29.14 10.85 -43.86
C ASP A 15 -29.92 9.68 -44.48
N LYS A 16 -31.08 9.35 -43.91
CA LYS A 16 -32.11 8.56 -44.57
C LYS A 16 -33.37 9.40 -44.72
N VAL A 17 -34.11 9.16 -45.80
CA VAL A 17 -35.30 9.95 -46.19
C VAL A 17 -36.21 10.19 -44.98
N GLY A 18 -36.19 11.42 -44.45
CA GLY A 18 -37.03 11.90 -43.36
C GLY A 18 -36.30 12.26 -42.05
N TYR A 19 -35.07 11.82 -41.80
CA TYR A 19 -34.35 12.10 -40.54
C TYR A 19 -32.82 11.94 -40.67
N THR A 20 -32.07 12.86 -40.04
CA THR A 20 -30.61 12.82 -39.92
C THR A 20 -30.21 12.19 -38.59
N THR A 21 -29.40 11.13 -38.63
CA THR A 21 -28.81 10.51 -37.43
C THR A 21 -27.34 10.89 -37.34
N ILE A 22 -26.91 11.39 -36.18
CA ILE A 22 -25.52 11.74 -35.90
C ILE A 22 -24.97 10.75 -34.88
N LEU A 23 -23.90 10.03 -35.25
CA LEU A 23 -23.14 9.15 -34.35
C LEU A 23 -21.79 9.82 -34.06
N ALA A 24 -21.50 10.11 -32.79
CA ALA A 24 -20.18 10.58 -32.38
C ALA A 24 -19.40 9.39 -31.80
N LEU A 25 -18.29 9.02 -32.45
CA LEU A 25 -17.36 8.01 -31.96
C LEU A 25 -16.20 8.74 -31.28
N ILE A 26 -16.01 8.51 -29.98
CA ILE A 26 -14.86 9.01 -29.23
C ILE A 26 -13.93 7.82 -29.00
N THR A 27 -12.76 7.83 -29.65
CA THR A 27 -11.70 6.86 -29.38
C THR A 27 -10.76 7.43 -28.33
N ASP A 28 -10.71 6.81 -27.15
CA ASP A 28 -9.68 7.12 -26.16
C ASP A 28 -8.31 6.82 -26.77
N LYS A 29 -7.47 7.85 -26.90
CA LYS A 29 -6.05 7.62 -27.12
C LYS A 29 -5.53 6.94 -25.87
N THR A 30 -5.16 5.67 -25.98
CA THR A 30 -4.24 5.07 -25.03
C THR A 30 -2.90 5.78 -25.20
N GLU A 31 -2.69 6.90 -24.50
CA GLU A 31 -1.36 7.45 -24.32
C GLU A 31 -0.51 6.35 -23.67
N GLU A 32 0.68 6.09 -24.22
CA GLU A 32 1.63 5.18 -23.56
C GLU A 32 1.86 5.69 -22.13
N GLU A 33 1.59 4.85 -21.14
CA GLU A 33 1.82 5.19 -19.74
C GLU A 33 3.30 5.54 -19.57
N LYS A 34 3.59 6.81 -19.25
CA LYS A 34 4.95 7.27 -18.96
C LYS A 34 5.52 6.43 -17.81
N LYS A 35 6.69 5.86 -18.00
CA LYS A 35 7.36 5.10 -16.95
C LYS A 35 7.94 6.08 -15.94
N ILE A 36 8.09 5.61 -14.70
CA ILE A 36 8.74 6.40 -13.63
C ILE A 36 10.19 6.77 -14.04
N GLU A 37 10.84 5.88 -14.79
CA GLU A 37 12.19 6.05 -15.37
C GLU A 37 12.28 7.22 -16.36
N ASP A 38 11.15 7.67 -16.92
CA ASP A 38 11.11 8.79 -17.88
C ASP A 38 11.06 10.15 -17.16
N ILE A 39 10.97 10.18 -15.84
CA ILE A 39 10.87 11.39 -15.02
C ILE A 39 12.28 11.82 -14.60
N PRO A 40 12.85 12.93 -15.11
CA PRO A 40 14.24 13.31 -14.85
C PRO A 40 14.56 13.42 -13.35
N VAL A 41 13.67 14.01 -12.57
CA VAL A 41 13.86 14.13 -11.11
C VAL A 41 13.89 12.77 -10.42
N VAL A 42 13.25 11.72 -10.93
CA VAL A 42 13.35 10.39 -10.31
C VAL A 42 14.73 9.78 -10.57
N CYS A 43 15.26 9.97 -11.78
CA CYS A 43 16.60 9.52 -12.16
C CYS A 43 17.71 10.19 -11.35
N ASP A 44 17.47 11.39 -10.83
CA ASP A 44 18.40 12.11 -9.96
C ASP A 44 18.47 11.54 -8.53
N TYR A 45 17.48 10.75 -8.09
CA TYR A 45 17.39 10.18 -6.73
C TYR A 45 17.16 8.64 -6.74
N PRO A 46 18.07 7.85 -7.31
CA PRO A 46 17.92 6.40 -7.41
C PRO A 46 17.89 5.69 -6.04
N ASP A 47 18.45 6.31 -5.01
CA ASP A 47 18.41 5.83 -3.62
C ASP A 47 17.05 6.03 -2.93
N VAL A 48 16.29 7.03 -3.37
CA VAL A 48 14.94 7.34 -2.85
C VAL A 48 13.85 6.53 -3.56
N PHE A 49 14.06 6.20 -4.83
CA PHE A 49 13.10 5.45 -5.67
C PHE A 49 13.60 4.05 -6.05
N PRO A 50 13.92 3.15 -5.10
CA PRO A 50 14.41 1.83 -5.43
C PRO A 50 13.29 0.89 -5.90
N GLU A 51 13.63 -0.07 -6.76
CA GLU A 51 12.69 -1.08 -7.26
C GLU A 51 12.25 -2.09 -6.18
N ASP A 52 13.04 -2.30 -5.14
CA ASP A 52 12.61 -2.97 -3.90
C ASP A 52 13.21 -2.26 -2.69
N LEU A 53 12.57 -2.38 -1.53
CA LEU A 53 13.12 -1.80 -0.33
C LEU A 53 14.43 -2.51 0.05
N PRO A 54 15.48 -1.77 0.46
CA PRO A 54 16.61 -2.39 1.14
C PRO A 54 16.13 -3.08 2.43
N ARG A 55 17.04 -3.81 3.10
CA ARG A 55 16.80 -4.36 4.45
C ARG A 55 16.31 -3.27 5.43
N LEU A 56 16.06 -3.65 6.68
CA LEU A 56 15.78 -2.74 7.79
C LEU A 56 16.48 -1.37 7.66
N GLN A 57 15.69 -0.30 7.51
CA GLN A 57 16.18 1.08 7.44
C GLN A 57 17.05 1.40 8.65
N PRO A 58 18.06 2.29 8.56
CA PRO A 58 18.89 2.65 9.73
C PRO A 58 18.03 3.20 10.89
N PRO A 59 18.51 3.13 12.15
CA PRO A 59 17.84 3.80 13.27
C PRO A 59 17.56 5.26 12.95
N ARG A 60 16.36 5.73 13.29
CA ARG A 60 15.91 7.11 13.12
C ARG A 60 15.44 7.65 14.47
N GLU A 61 15.24 8.95 14.55
CA GLU A 61 14.74 9.62 15.77
C GLU A 61 13.35 9.10 16.19
N VAL A 62 12.53 8.67 15.22
CA VAL A 62 11.19 8.14 15.46
C VAL A 62 11.18 6.62 15.29
N GLU A 63 10.84 5.93 16.38
CA GLU A 63 10.56 4.50 16.41
C GLU A 63 9.09 4.27 16.81
N PHE A 64 8.51 3.18 16.35
CA PHE A 64 7.16 2.76 16.69
C PHE A 64 7.15 2.09 18.06
N ARG A 65 6.35 2.66 18.97
CA ARG A 65 6.12 2.12 20.31
C ARG A 65 4.79 1.37 20.36
N ILE A 66 4.76 0.28 21.11
CA ILE A 66 3.57 -0.53 21.37
C ILE A 66 3.20 -0.37 22.84
N ASP A 67 2.56 0.76 23.16
CA ASP A 67 2.10 1.02 24.52
C ASP A 67 0.98 0.04 24.91
N LEU A 68 1.21 -0.79 25.92
CA LEU A 68 0.21 -1.71 26.45
C LEU A 68 -0.53 -1.12 27.66
N ALA A 69 -1.80 -1.48 27.83
CA ALA A 69 -2.58 -1.13 29.02
C ALA A 69 -1.90 -1.70 30.28
N SER A 70 -2.01 -0.97 31.40
CA SER A 70 -1.43 -1.40 32.68
C SER A 70 -1.95 -2.80 33.07
N GLY A 71 -1.02 -3.72 33.36
CA GLY A 71 -1.35 -5.10 33.72
C GLY A 71 -1.66 -6.02 32.54
N ALA A 72 -1.43 -5.60 31.28
CA ALA A 72 -1.57 -6.49 30.13
C ALA A 72 -0.64 -7.70 30.27
N ALA A 73 -1.21 -8.90 30.16
CA ALA A 73 -0.49 -10.16 30.15
C ALA A 73 -0.30 -10.68 28.72
N PRO A 74 0.71 -11.52 28.45
CA PRO A 74 0.92 -12.10 27.14
C PRO A 74 -0.29 -12.87 26.61
N ILE A 75 -0.58 -12.68 25.33
CA ILE A 75 -1.68 -13.35 24.63
C ILE A 75 -1.08 -14.27 23.57
N ALA A 76 -1.33 -15.57 23.69
CA ALA A 76 -0.93 -16.58 22.71
C ALA A 76 -2.16 -17.33 22.19
N ARG A 77 -2.48 -17.13 20.91
CA ARG A 77 -3.58 -17.82 20.23
C ARG A 77 -3.04 -18.91 19.30
N ALA A 78 -3.73 -20.05 19.30
CA ALA A 78 -3.38 -21.17 18.41
C ALA A 78 -3.50 -20.76 16.93
N PRO A 79 -2.58 -21.21 16.07
CA PRO A 79 -2.67 -21.01 14.62
C PRO A 79 -3.98 -21.56 14.05
N TYR A 80 -4.52 -20.91 13.02
CA TYR A 80 -5.63 -21.46 12.26
C TYR A 80 -5.19 -22.66 11.43
N ARG A 81 -6.14 -23.54 11.10
CA ARG A 81 -5.87 -24.63 10.15
C ARG A 81 -5.71 -24.03 8.77
N LEU A 82 -4.60 -24.37 8.11
CA LEU A 82 -4.26 -23.94 6.75
C LEU A 82 -4.30 -25.15 5.82
N ALA A 83 -4.73 -24.94 4.57
CA ALA A 83 -4.62 -25.93 3.52
C ALA A 83 -3.15 -26.15 3.13
N PRO A 84 -2.77 -27.30 2.53
CA PRO A 84 -1.38 -27.55 2.13
C PRO A 84 -0.75 -26.46 1.26
N SER A 85 -1.54 -25.88 0.34
CA SER A 85 -1.09 -24.76 -0.51
C SER A 85 -0.82 -23.48 0.29
N GLU A 86 -1.60 -23.22 1.33
CA GLU A 86 -1.43 -22.05 2.21
C GLU A 86 -0.23 -22.22 3.14
N ILE A 87 0.09 -23.45 3.55
CA ILE A 87 1.30 -23.75 4.35
C ILE A 87 2.56 -23.52 3.51
N GLN A 88 2.55 -23.93 2.24
CA GLN A 88 3.65 -23.63 1.32
C GLN A 88 3.82 -22.12 1.13
N GLU A 89 2.72 -21.41 0.90
CA GLU A 89 2.74 -19.95 0.73
C GLU A 89 3.19 -19.22 1.99
N LEU A 90 2.76 -19.69 3.17
CA LEU A 90 3.23 -19.19 4.46
C LEU A 90 4.75 -19.30 4.57
N SER A 91 5.30 -20.45 4.18
CA SER A 91 6.74 -20.69 4.24
C SER A 91 7.50 -19.75 3.30
N ASN A 92 6.99 -19.55 2.08
CA ASN A 92 7.58 -18.63 1.10
C ASN A 92 7.60 -17.18 1.60
N GLN A 93 6.46 -16.66 2.08
CA GLN A 93 6.37 -15.27 2.56
C GLN A 93 7.17 -15.05 3.85
N LEU A 94 7.22 -16.03 4.77
CA LEU A 94 8.08 -15.94 5.95
C LEU A 94 9.55 -15.88 5.57
N GLN A 95 10.00 -16.71 4.62
CA GLN A 95 11.38 -16.68 4.14
C GLN A 95 11.73 -15.33 3.53
N GLU A 96 10.86 -14.76 2.69
CA GLU A 96 11.08 -13.43 2.11
C GLU A 96 11.23 -12.35 3.19
N LEU A 97 10.37 -12.37 4.21
CA LEU A 97 10.43 -11.42 5.33
C LEU A 97 11.69 -11.61 6.18
N LEU A 98 12.16 -12.85 6.37
CA LEU A 98 13.41 -13.17 7.05
C LEU A 98 14.62 -12.66 6.26
N ASP A 99 14.65 -12.90 4.95
CA ASP A 99 15.75 -12.50 4.07
C ASP A 99 15.88 -10.96 3.98
N LYS A 100 14.74 -10.26 4.03
CA LYS A 100 14.65 -8.79 4.14
C LYS A 100 14.99 -8.27 5.55
N GLY A 101 15.01 -9.15 6.54
CA GLY A 101 15.24 -8.82 7.95
C GLY A 101 14.05 -8.12 8.62
N PHE A 102 12.85 -8.15 8.03
CA PHE A 102 11.67 -7.54 8.63
C PHE A 102 11.12 -8.33 9.83
N ILE A 103 11.46 -9.63 9.91
CA ILE A 103 11.11 -10.49 11.04
C ILE A 103 12.34 -11.28 11.50
N ARG A 104 12.27 -11.82 12.72
CA ARG A 104 13.26 -12.74 13.30
C ARG A 104 12.54 -13.87 14.05
N PRO A 105 13.14 -15.07 14.15
CA PRO A 105 12.66 -16.08 15.10
C PRO A 105 12.66 -15.52 16.52
N SER A 106 11.65 -15.87 17.32
CA SER A 106 11.54 -15.46 18.74
C SER A 106 10.95 -16.59 19.58
N PHE A 107 11.17 -16.52 20.89
CA PHE A 107 10.55 -17.37 21.91
C PHE A 107 9.51 -16.60 22.72
N SER A 108 8.85 -15.65 22.05
CA SER A 108 7.89 -14.73 22.65
C SER A 108 6.74 -15.45 23.36
N PRO A 109 6.34 -15.00 24.56
CA PRO A 109 5.10 -15.47 25.19
C PRO A 109 3.84 -14.93 24.48
N TRP A 110 4.01 -13.99 23.55
CA TRP A 110 2.94 -13.45 22.70
C TRP A 110 2.88 -14.20 21.36
N GLY A 111 1.67 -14.55 20.93
CA GLY A 111 1.44 -15.25 19.67
C GLY A 111 0.11 -14.87 19.04
N ALA A 112 0.16 -14.43 17.78
CA ALA A 112 -1.02 -14.13 16.96
C ALA A 112 -1.09 -15.11 15.77
N PRO A 113 -2.28 -15.63 15.42
CA PRO A 113 -2.41 -16.58 14.33
C PRO A 113 -2.34 -15.85 12.99
N VAL A 114 -1.82 -16.55 11.99
CA VAL A 114 -1.79 -16.08 10.60
C VAL A 114 -3.03 -16.58 9.87
N LEU A 115 -3.58 -15.74 8.99
CA LEU A 115 -4.64 -16.08 8.06
C LEU A 115 -4.31 -15.53 6.67
N PHE A 116 -4.89 -16.13 5.64
CA PHE A 116 -4.73 -15.68 4.26
C PHE A 116 -5.99 -15.03 3.72
N VAL A 117 -5.79 -13.96 2.95
CA VAL A 117 -6.85 -13.30 2.17
C VAL A 117 -6.45 -13.34 0.71
N LYS A 118 -7.37 -13.78 -0.17
CA LYS A 118 -7.15 -13.73 -1.62
C LYS A 118 -7.25 -12.28 -2.12
N LYS A 119 -6.23 -11.82 -2.83
CA LYS A 119 -6.27 -10.58 -3.61
C LYS A 119 -7.12 -10.76 -4.87
N LYS A 120 -7.45 -9.65 -5.54
CA LYS A 120 -8.20 -9.66 -6.81
C LYS A 120 -7.46 -10.39 -7.93
N ASP A 121 -6.13 -10.38 -7.90
CA ASP A 121 -5.24 -11.07 -8.84
C ASP A 121 -5.12 -12.60 -8.56
N GLY A 122 -5.82 -13.11 -7.54
CA GLY A 122 -5.79 -14.52 -7.14
C GLY A 122 -4.63 -14.88 -6.20
N THR A 123 -3.69 -13.97 -5.94
CA THR A 123 -2.58 -14.21 -5.01
C THR A 123 -3.04 -14.18 -3.56
N PHE A 124 -2.31 -14.87 -2.68
CA PHE A 124 -2.57 -14.90 -1.26
C PHE A 124 -1.83 -13.79 -0.53
N ARG A 125 -2.52 -13.09 0.37
CA ARG A 125 -1.94 -12.10 1.27
C ARG A 125 -1.92 -12.64 2.68
N MET A 126 -0.72 -12.85 3.22
CA MET A 126 -0.56 -13.18 4.63
C MET A 126 -1.03 -12.02 5.50
N CYS A 127 -1.86 -12.31 6.50
CA CYS A 127 -2.37 -11.36 7.47
C CYS A 127 -2.20 -11.94 8.87
N ILE A 128 -1.67 -11.15 9.79
CA ILE A 128 -1.52 -11.53 11.19
C ILE A 128 -2.73 -10.98 11.96
N ASP A 129 -3.42 -11.85 12.69
CA ASP A 129 -4.62 -11.50 13.46
C ASP A 129 -4.26 -10.86 14.80
N TYR A 130 -3.89 -9.58 14.75
CA TYR A 130 -3.57 -8.78 15.94
C TYR A 130 -4.79 -8.33 16.75
N ARG A 131 -6.01 -8.86 16.52
CA ARG A 131 -7.22 -8.36 17.18
C ARG A 131 -7.13 -8.39 18.70
N GLU A 132 -6.59 -9.46 19.29
CA GLU A 132 -6.45 -9.54 20.76
C GLU A 132 -5.35 -8.61 21.29
N LEU A 133 -4.22 -8.50 20.58
CA LEU A 133 -3.16 -7.55 20.93
C LEU A 133 -3.71 -6.11 20.89
N ASN A 134 -4.39 -5.74 19.81
CA ASN A 134 -4.97 -4.41 19.62
C ASN A 134 -6.02 -4.02 20.68
N LYS A 135 -6.62 -4.98 21.40
CA LYS A 135 -7.53 -4.69 22.52
C LYS A 135 -6.77 -4.22 23.77
N VAL A 136 -5.56 -4.73 23.97
CA VAL A 136 -4.71 -4.40 25.11
C VAL A 136 -3.69 -3.31 24.80
N THR A 137 -3.50 -2.94 23.53
CA THR A 137 -2.69 -1.78 23.12
C THR A 137 -3.45 -0.47 23.32
N ILE A 138 -2.77 0.52 23.91
CA ILE A 138 -3.24 1.90 24.05
C ILE A 138 -3.29 2.53 22.65
N LYS A 139 -4.48 3.03 22.27
CA LYS A 139 -4.67 3.64 20.95
C LYS A 139 -3.98 5.00 20.88
N ASN A 140 -3.00 5.12 19.99
CA ASN A 140 -2.44 6.41 19.60
C ASN A 140 -3.49 7.24 18.84
N ARG A 141 -4.03 8.28 19.47
CA ARG A 141 -5.02 9.20 18.88
C ARG A 141 -4.32 10.38 18.22
N TYR A 142 -3.61 10.12 17.13
CA TYR A 142 -3.02 11.18 16.32
C TYR A 142 -4.13 11.92 15.56
N PRO A 143 -4.21 13.26 15.64
CA PRO A 143 -5.22 14.03 14.92
C PRO A 143 -4.89 14.06 13.43
N LEU A 144 -5.55 13.21 12.65
CA LEU A 144 -5.47 13.28 11.19
C LEU A 144 -6.33 14.46 10.68
N PRO A 145 -5.81 15.28 9.76
CA PRO A 145 -6.58 16.37 9.17
C PRO A 145 -7.78 15.82 8.38
N ARG A 146 -8.84 16.64 8.23
CA ARG A 146 -9.94 16.28 7.34
C ARG A 146 -9.50 16.43 5.90
N ILE A 147 -10.11 15.63 5.03
CA ILE A 147 -9.78 15.63 3.61
C ILE A 147 -10.08 17.00 2.99
N ASP A 148 -11.19 17.65 3.36
CA ASP A 148 -11.56 18.98 2.90
C ASP A 148 -10.50 20.03 3.31
N ASP A 149 -10.05 20.00 4.57
CA ASP A 149 -9.01 20.89 5.07
C ASP A 149 -7.69 20.73 4.28
N MET A 150 -7.35 19.50 3.85
CA MET A 150 -6.18 19.26 3.02
C MET A 150 -6.36 19.80 1.60
N PHE A 151 -7.56 19.73 1.02
CA PHE A 151 -7.83 20.28 -0.32
C PHE A 151 -7.84 21.81 -0.32
N ASP A 152 -8.37 22.43 0.73
CA ASP A 152 -8.35 23.89 0.87
C ASP A 152 -6.90 24.43 0.91
N GLN A 153 -5.98 23.70 1.55
CA GLN A 153 -4.55 24.05 1.56
C GLN A 153 -3.89 23.97 0.18
N LEU A 154 -4.44 23.18 -0.74
CA LEU A 154 -3.92 23.03 -2.09
C LEU A 154 -4.43 24.14 -3.04
N GLN A 155 -5.42 24.94 -2.61
CA GLN A 155 -6.00 25.99 -3.44
C GLN A 155 -4.93 26.98 -3.94
N GLY A 156 -5.01 27.33 -5.23
CA GLY A 156 -4.08 28.26 -5.87
C GLY A 156 -2.81 27.59 -6.41
N SER A 157 -2.61 26.30 -6.17
CA SER A 157 -1.55 25.52 -6.80
C SER A 157 -1.96 25.07 -8.21
N SER A 158 -1.07 25.21 -9.17
CA SER A 158 -1.31 24.81 -10.57
C SER A 158 -0.75 23.42 -10.91
N TYR A 159 0.14 22.88 -10.08
CA TYR A 159 0.83 21.61 -10.30
C TYR A 159 0.87 20.80 -9.01
N TYR A 160 0.65 19.49 -9.13
CA TYR A 160 0.63 18.55 -8.01
C TYR A 160 1.53 17.36 -8.32
N SER A 161 2.19 16.85 -7.28
CA SER A 161 2.88 15.56 -7.32
C SER A 161 2.39 14.71 -6.16
N LYS A 162 2.37 13.39 -6.36
CA LYS A 162 2.01 12.41 -5.33
C LYS A 162 3.13 11.41 -5.21
N ILE A 163 3.63 11.23 -3.99
CA ILE A 163 4.65 10.24 -3.66
C ILE A 163 3.99 9.20 -2.76
N ASP A 164 4.08 7.93 -3.14
CA ASP A 164 3.63 6.81 -2.31
C ASP A 164 4.82 6.06 -1.74
N LEU A 165 4.78 5.80 -0.42
CA LEU A 165 5.85 5.08 0.26
C LEU A 165 5.65 3.57 0.12
N ARG A 166 6.54 2.92 -0.61
CA ARG A 166 6.55 1.46 -0.77
C ARG A 166 6.64 0.76 0.59
N SER A 167 5.75 -0.19 0.85
CA SER A 167 5.71 -0.95 2.12
C SER A 167 5.92 -0.07 3.37
N ARG A 168 5.29 1.11 3.41
CA ARG A 168 5.49 2.17 4.41
C ARG A 168 5.65 1.69 5.86
N TYR A 169 4.92 0.65 6.27
CA TYR A 169 4.95 0.13 7.63
C TYR A 169 6.28 -0.55 7.97
N HIS A 170 6.89 -1.26 7.02
CA HIS A 170 8.19 -1.93 7.23
C HIS A 170 9.38 -0.96 7.24
N GLN A 171 9.16 0.30 6.85
CA GLN A 171 10.17 1.35 6.93
C GLN A 171 10.31 1.91 8.35
N LEU A 172 9.30 1.75 9.20
CA LEU A 172 9.31 2.23 10.58
C LEU A 172 9.79 1.10 11.51
N ARG A 173 10.88 1.35 12.25
CA ARG A 173 11.37 0.39 13.24
C ARG A 173 10.46 0.34 14.45
N ILE A 174 10.34 -0.84 15.04
CA ILE A 174 9.73 -1.03 16.36
C ILE A 174 10.82 -0.75 17.41
N GLN A 175 10.46 -0.11 18.53
CA GLN A 175 11.38 0.11 19.65
C GLN A 175 11.87 -1.26 20.18
N GLU A 176 13.17 -1.41 20.44
CA GLU A 176 13.76 -2.73 20.78
C GLU A 176 13.10 -3.37 22.02
N GLU A 177 12.65 -2.56 22.99
CA GLU A 177 11.93 -3.01 24.19
C GLU A 177 10.59 -3.67 23.88
N ASP A 178 9.95 -3.28 22.78
CA ASP A 178 8.66 -3.81 22.32
C ASP A 178 8.83 -5.01 21.37
N ILE A 179 10.07 -5.39 21.04
CA ILE A 179 10.35 -6.59 20.24
C ILE A 179 10.57 -7.77 21.18
N PRO A 180 9.59 -8.68 21.33
CA PRO A 180 9.73 -9.80 22.26
C PRO A 180 10.84 -10.76 21.81
N THR A 181 11.57 -11.30 22.80
CA THR A 181 12.66 -12.26 22.63
C THR A 181 12.19 -13.70 22.69
#